data_AF-A0A9P1DJK3-F1
#
_entry.id   AF-A0A9P1DJK3-F1
#
_cell.length_a   1.000
_cell.length_b   1.000
_cell.length_c   1.000
_cell.angle_alpha   90.00
_cell.angle_beta   90.00
_cell.angle_gamma   90.00
#
_symmetry.space_group_name_H-M   'P 1'
#
loop_
_entity.id
_entity.type
_entity.pdbx_description
1 polymer ?
#
loop_
_entity_poly.entity_id
_entity_poly.type
_entity_poly.pdbx_seq_one_letter_code
_entity_poly.pdbx_strand_id
1 'polypeptide(L)'
;GEEYQFEKAMKNNEMRALLSMEAGIHPVFIDCPNLRLWEMKPYVLLAERLGYVIHVIEPWEICAKHDDLPFLCSLHDDDEQRAPATLLQAMLRRFQPLPAAAEPTEAIRRASSSGARHFLR
;
A
#
# COMPACT_ATOMS: atom_id res chain seq x y z
N GLY A 1 -5.94 -11.48 16.57
CA GLY A 1 -5.11 -10.31 16.89
C GLY A 1 -5.08 -9.36 15.70
N GLU A 2 -4.43 -8.20 15.85
CA GLU A 2 -4.36 -7.16 14.81
C GLU A 2 -3.74 -7.65 13.49
N GLU A 3 -2.74 -8.53 13.57
CA GLU A 3 -2.10 -9.16 12.41
C GLU A 3 -3.08 -9.95 11.53
N TYR A 4 -3.98 -10.72 12.15
CA TYR A 4 -5.04 -11.45 11.43
C TYR A 4 -6.00 -10.51 10.70
N GLN A 5 -6.35 -9.36 11.31
CA GLN A 5 -7.22 -8.37 10.68
C GLN A 5 -6.54 -7.71 9.48
N PHE A 6 -5.24 -7.42 9.61
CA PHE A 6 -4.43 -6.88 8.52
C PHE A 6 -4.32 -7.87 7.34
N GLU A 7 -4.00 -9.13 7.60
CA GLU A 7 -3.94 -10.15 6.53
C GLU A 7 -5.29 -10.33 5.82
N LYS A 8 -6.39 -10.32 6.59
CA LYS A 8 -7.74 -10.40 6.03
C LYS A 8 -8.06 -9.18 5.16
N ALA A 9 -7.71 -7.99 5.61
CA ALA A 9 -7.90 -6.76 4.83
C ALA A 9 -7.10 -6.81 3.52
N MET A 10 -5.83 -7.24 3.57
CA MET A 10 -4.97 -7.43 2.39
C MET A 10 -5.59 -8.38 1.38
N LYS A 11 -6.06 -9.57 1.82
CA LYS A 11 -6.72 -10.54 0.94
C LYS A 11 -8.00 -10.01 0.32
N ASN A 12 -8.78 -9.25 1.09
CA ASN A 12 -10.01 -8.63 0.57
C ASN A 12 -9.71 -7.56 -0.48
N ASN A 13 -8.67 -6.74 -0.27
CA ASN A 13 -8.22 -5.75 -1.24
C ASN A 13 -7.72 -6.42 -2.53
N GLU A 14 -6.90 -7.46 -2.40
CA GLU A 14 -6.41 -8.27 -3.52
C GLU A 14 -7.57 -8.87 -4.33
N MET A 15 -8.55 -9.47 -3.66
CA MET A 15 -9.73 -10.04 -4.32
C MET A 15 -10.55 -8.97 -5.09
N ARG A 16 -10.72 -7.77 -4.52
CA ARG A 16 -11.41 -6.67 -5.21
C ARG A 16 -10.65 -6.22 -6.46
N ALA A 17 -9.33 -6.10 -6.36
CA ALA A 17 -8.49 -5.74 -7.50
C ALA A 17 -8.57 -6.81 -8.59
N LEU A 18 -8.47 -8.09 -8.22
CA LEU A 18 -8.63 -9.23 -9.13
C LEU A 18 -9.96 -9.16 -9.89
N LEU A 19 -11.08 -9.10 -9.17
CA LEU A 19 -12.42 -9.09 -9.79
C LEU A 19 -12.61 -7.88 -10.71
N SER A 20 -12.08 -6.70 -10.33
CA SER A 20 -12.15 -5.50 -11.15
C SER A 20 -11.34 -5.65 -12.44
N MET A 21 -10.13 -6.19 -12.33
CA MET A 21 -9.25 -6.39 -13.48
C MET A 21 -9.78 -7.48 -14.43
N GLU A 22 -10.29 -8.59 -13.90
CA GLU A 22 -10.93 -9.67 -14.69
C GLU A 22 -12.19 -9.21 -15.42
N ALA A 23 -12.94 -8.27 -14.82
CA ALA A 23 -14.08 -7.63 -15.47
C ALA A 23 -13.68 -6.60 -16.55
N GLY A 24 -12.38 -6.37 -16.76
CA GLY A 24 -11.88 -5.41 -17.77
C GLY A 24 -12.05 -3.95 -17.39
N ILE A 25 -12.24 -3.63 -16.10
CA ILE A 25 -12.41 -2.25 -15.62
C ILE A 25 -11.09 -1.50 -15.76
N HIS A 26 -11.09 -0.34 -16.43
CA HIS A 26 -9.92 0.53 -16.51
C HIS A 26 -10.29 2.02 -16.45
N PRO A 27 -9.54 2.86 -15.69
CA PRO A 27 -8.43 2.50 -14.81
C PRO A 27 -8.87 1.85 -13.48
N VAL A 28 -7.97 1.10 -12.83
CA VAL A 28 -8.13 0.60 -11.45
C VAL A 28 -7.17 1.36 -10.54
N PHE A 29 -7.71 2.05 -9.54
CA PHE A 29 -6.92 2.71 -8.49
C PHE A 29 -6.89 1.84 -7.24
N ILE A 30 -5.69 1.59 -6.72
CA ILE A 30 -5.50 0.86 -5.46
C ILE A 30 -5.39 1.85 -4.32
N ASP A 31 -6.53 2.20 -3.72
CA ASP A 31 -6.60 3.09 -2.57
C ASP A 31 -6.33 2.33 -1.26
N CYS A 32 -5.06 2.05 -1.01
CA CYS A 32 -4.58 1.38 0.20
C CYS A 32 -3.28 2.04 0.64
N PRO A 33 -3.00 2.14 1.96
CA PRO A 33 -1.79 2.80 2.45
C PRO A 33 -0.48 2.24 1.88
N ASN A 34 -0.43 0.93 1.61
CA ASN A 34 0.68 0.25 0.92
C ASN A 34 2.07 0.76 1.36
N LEU A 35 2.29 0.78 2.68
CA LEU A 35 3.45 1.41 3.29
C LEU A 35 4.74 0.65 3.02
N ARG A 36 4.65 -0.64 2.65
CA ARG A 36 5.80 -1.48 2.29
C ARG A 36 5.66 -2.02 0.89
N LEU A 37 6.77 -2.14 0.17
CA LEU A 37 6.76 -2.59 -1.23
C LEU A 37 6.12 -3.98 -1.40
N TRP A 38 6.32 -4.88 -0.44
CA TRP A 38 5.74 -6.23 -0.51
C TRP A 38 4.21 -6.23 -0.42
N GLU A 39 3.60 -5.20 0.19
CA GLU A 39 2.14 -5.06 0.29
C GLU A 39 1.53 -4.78 -1.10
N MET A 40 2.30 -4.15 -2.00
CA MET A 40 1.85 -3.87 -3.38
C MET A 40 2.01 -5.06 -4.34
N LYS A 41 2.80 -6.06 -3.96
CA LYS A 41 3.20 -7.17 -4.83
C LYS A 41 2.03 -7.94 -5.46
N PRO A 42 0.94 -8.27 -4.73
CA PRO A 42 -0.18 -8.98 -5.32
C PRO A 42 -0.81 -8.21 -6.49
N TYR A 43 -0.98 -6.89 -6.35
CA TYR A 43 -1.57 -6.05 -7.40
C TYR A 43 -0.70 -6.00 -8.66
N VAL A 44 0.63 -5.90 -8.50
CA VAL A 44 1.59 -5.92 -9.63
C VAL A 44 1.49 -7.25 -10.39
N LEU A 45 1.49 -8.38 -9.67
CA LEU A 45 1.40 -9.69 -10.30
C LEU A 45 0.06 -9.90 -11.02
N LEU A 46 -1.05 -9.42 -10.45
CA LEU A 46 -2.36 -9.48 -11.07
C LEU A 46 -2.43 -8.63 -12.35
N ALA A 47 -1.96 -7.39 -12.27
CA ALA A 47 -1.96 -6.46 -13.39
C ALA A 47 -1.14 -7.01 -14.57
N GLU A 48 0.05 -7.54 -14.32
CA GLU A 48 0.87 -8.18 -15.36
C GLU A 48 0.21 -9.39 -15.99
N ARG A 49 -0.36 -10.27 -15.16
CA ARG A 49 -1.06 -11.47 -15.63
C ARG A 49 -2.26 -11.12 -16.51
N LEU A 50 -2.94 -10.01 -16.22
CA LEU A 50 -4.15 -9.57 -16.92
C LEU A 50 -3.88 -8.49 -17.98
N GLY A 51 -2.62 -8.15 -18.25
CA GLY A 51 -2.22 -7.24 -19.32
C GLY A 51 -2.43 -5.75 -19.03
N TYR A 52 -2.54 -5.34 -17.77
CA TYR A 52 -2.64 -3.94 -17.37
C TYR A 52 -1.27 -3.24 -17.40
N VAL A 53 -1.26 -1.98 -17.80
CA VAL A 53 -0.11 -1.08 -17.60
C VAL A 53 -0.11 -0.58 -16.16
N ILE A 54 1.04 -0.65 -15.50
CA ILE A 54 1.19 -0.33 -14.08
C ILE A 54 1.87 1.03 -13.94
N HIS A 55 1.23 1.92 -13.18
CA HIS A 55 1.84 3.17 -12.71
C HIS A 55 1.93 3.12 -11.19
N VAL A 56 3.15 3.25 -10.66
CA VAL A 56 3.40 3.38 -9.22
C VAL A 56 3.73 4.84 -8.97
N ILE A 57 2.97 5.48 -8.08
CA ILE A 57 3.08 6.90 -7.77
C ILE A 57 3.53 7.03 -6.31
N GLU A 58 4.58 7.80 -6.08
CA GLU A 58 5.08 8.08 -4.75
C GLU A 58 4.25 9.19 -4.07
N PRO A 59 4.09 9.18 -2.74
CA PRO A 59 3.23 10.14 -2.05
C PRO A 59 3.62 11.61 -2.28
N TRP A 60 4.91 11.92 -2.44
CA TRP A 60 5.38 13.28 -2.71
C TRP A 60 5.01 13.80 -4.09
N GLU A 61 4.67 12.92 -5.04
CA GLU A 61 4.16 13.32 -6.36
C GLU A 61 2.70 13.79 -6.26
N ILE A 62 1.99 13.40 -5.21
CA ILE A 62 0.60 13.78 -4.94
C ILE A 62 0.54 14.99 -3.99
N CYS A 63 1.31 14.95 -2.90
CA CYS A 63 1.28 15.97 -1.86
C CYS A 63 2.68 16.25 -1.31
N ALA A 64 3.14 17.50 -1.45
CA ALA A 64 4.42 17.93 -0.90
C ALA A 64 4.51 17.81 0.64
N LYS A 65 3.37 17.74 1.34
CA LYS A 65 3.26 17.60 2.80
C LYS A 65 2.94 16.17 3.24
N HIS A 66 3.22 15.17 2.40
CA HIS A 66 2.91 13.76 2.68
C HIS A 66 3.55 13.21 3.97
N ASP A 67 4.61 13.83 4.49
CA ASP A 67 5.35 13.43 5.69
C ASP A 67 5.20 14.43 6.86
N ASP A 68 4.39 15.47 6.70
CA ASP A 68 4.10 16.49 7.72
C ASP A 68 2.96 16.00 8.62
N LEU A 69 3.32 15.41 9.78
CA LEU A 69 2.36 14.87 10.73
C LEU A 69 1.30 15.90 11.21
N PRO A 70 1.65 17.14 11.62
CA PRO A 70 0.65 18.17 11.91
C PRO A 70 -0.33 18.41 10.76
N PHE A 71 0.16 18.51 9.52
CA PHE A 71 -0.70 18.66 8.35
C PHE A 71 -1.63 17.45 8.17
N LEU A 72 -1.09 16.23 8.20
CA LEU A 72 -1.89 15.01 8.06
C LEU A 72 -2.96 14.88 9.16
N CYS A 73 -2.63 15.26 10.39
CA CYS A 73 -3.58 15.31 11.49
C CYS A 73 -4.72 16.30 11.26
N SER A 74 -4.47 17.40 10.53
CA SER A 74 -5.48 18.45 10.24
C SER A 74 -6.42 18.11 9.09
N LEU A 75 -6.10 17.12 8.25
CA LEU A 75 -6.94 16.73 7.11
C LEU A 75 -8.28 16.08 7.52
N HIS A 76 -8.45 15.77 8.81
CA HIS A 76 -9.57 15.01 9.35
C HIS A 76 -10.26 15.71 10.53
N ASP A 77 -10.28 17.05 10.55
CA ASP A 77 -10.76 17.81 11.71
C ASP A 77 -12.26 17.60 12.04
N ASP A 78 -13.07 17.08 11.10
CA ASP A 78 -14.51 16.82 11.29
C ASP A 78 -14.92 15.32 11.17
N ASP A 79 -13.98 14.38 11.14
CA ASP A 79 -14.26 12.96 10.87
C ASP A 79 -14.21 12.09 12.14
N GLU A 80 -15.31 11.41 12.47
CA GLU A 80 -15.37 10.39 13.55
C GLU A 80 -14.37 9.24 13.30
N GLN A 81 -13.85 9.10 12.07
CA GLN A 81 -12.85 8.11 11.69
C GLN A 81 -11.41 8.63 11.74
N ARG A 82 -11.17 9.78 12.39
CA ARG A 82 -9.82 10.36 12.53
C ARG A 82 -8.82 9.34 13.07
N ALA A 83 -7.79 9.06 12.29
CA ALA A 83 -6.66 8.28 12.74
C ALA A 83 -5.93 9.04 13.87
N PRO A 84 -5.65 8.41 15.03
CA PRO A 84 -4.90 9.06 16.08
C PRO A 84 -3.49 9.41 15.58
N ALA A 85 -2.93 10.52 16.05
CA ALA A 85 -1.60 10.98 15.63
C ALA A 85 -0.51 9.92 15.83
N THR A 86 -0.65 9.08 16.87
CA THR A 86 0.24 7.94 17.13
C THR A 86 0.21 6.89 16.03
N LEU A 87 -0.96 6.61 15.45
CA LEU A 87 -1.12 5.70 14.32
C LEU A 87 -0.48 6.29 13.06
N LEU A 88 -0.78 7.56 12.74
CA LEU A 88 -0.19 8.24 11.59
C LEU A 88 1.35 8.29 11.69
N GLN A 89 1.88 8.59 12.87
CA GLN A 89 3.33 8.58 13.10
C GLN A 89 3.92 7.17 12.92
N ALA A 90 3.22 6.12 13.38
CA ALA A 90 3.65 4.74 13.14
C ALA A 90 3.62 4.37 11.65
N MET A 91 2.62 4.84 10.91
CA MET A 91 2.52 4.64 9.46
C MET A 91 3.68 5.33 8.72
N LEU A 92 3.98 6.59 9.03
CA LEU A 92 5.11 7.33 8.46
C LEU A 92 6.45 6.60 8.70
N ARG A 93 6.67 6.06 9.90
CA ARG A 93 7.88 5.27 10.21
C ARG A 93 7.97 3.94 9.46
N ARG A 94 6.81 3.38 9.08
CA ARG A 94 6.72 2.13 8.32
C ARG A 94 6.83 2.35 6.82
N PHE A 95 6.62 3.58 6.33
CA PHE A 95 6.70 3.87 4.92
C PHE A 95 8.09 3.50 4.36
N GLN A 96 8.08 2.83 3.21
CA GLN A 96 9.26 2.39 2.47
C GLN A 96 9.17 2.99 1.06
N PRO A 97 10.01 3.97 0.72
CA PRO A 97 10.06 4.51 -0.64
C PRO A 97 10.62 3.48 -1.63
N LEU A 98 10.33 3.69 -2.90
CA LEU A 98 10.96 3.00 -4.02
C LEU A 98 12.47 3.29 -4.04
N PRO A 99 13.31 2.29 -4.35
CA PRO A 99 14.73 2.52 -4.55
C PRO A 99 14.95 3.39 -5.80
N ALA A 100 15.73 4.46 -5.68
CA ALA A 100 15.94 5.46 -6.74
C ALA A 100 16.47 4.91 -8.08
N ALA A 101 17.12 3.75 -8.07
CA ALA A 101 17.72 3.13 -9.26
C ALA A 101 16.95 1.91 -9.78
N ALA A 102 15.80 1.58 -9.19
CA ALA A 102 15.05 0.38 -9.54
C ALA A 102 13.79 0.72 -10.34
N GLU A 103 13.46 -0.12 -11.33
CA GLU A 103 12.14 -0.11 -11.94
C GLU A 103 11.08 -0.44 -10.89
N PRO A 104 10.01 0.38 -10.72
CA PRO A 104 9.10 0.24 -9.58
C PRO A 104 8.46 -1.15 -9.46
N THR A 105 7.99 -1.71 -10.57
CA THR A 105 7.36 -3.03 -10.60
C THR A 105 8.35 -4.15 -10.26
N GLU A 106 9.61 -4.01 -10.66
CA GLU A 106 10.66 -4.97 -10.32
C GLU A 106 11.02 -4.91 -8.83
N ALA A 107 11.17 -3.70 -8.27
CA ALA A 107 11.43 -3.52 -6.85
C ALA A 107 10.32 -4.15 -5.99
N ILE A 108 9.06 -3.91 -6.36
CA ILE A 108 7.88 -4.49 -5.70
C ILE A 108 7.85 -6.03 -5.84
N ARG A 109 8.14 -6.57 -7.03
CA ARG A 109 8.17 -8.02 -7.27
C ARG A 109 9.21 -8.72 -6.39
N ARG A 110 10.39 -8.11 -6.24
CA ARG A 110 11.50 -8.66 -5.44
C ARG A 110 11.29 -8.50 -3.94
N ALA A 111 10.41 -7.58 -3.52
CA ALA A 111 10.11 -7.36 -2.11
C ALA A 111 9.52 -8.61 -1.44
N SER A 112 9.87 -8.81 -0.19
CA SER A 112 9.40 -9.89 0.66
C SER A 112 9.12 -9.37 2.07
N SER A 113 8.12 -9.95 2.72
CA SER A 113 7.71 -9.61 4.08
C SER A 113 8.65 -10.20 5.15
N SER A 114 9.98 -10.24 4.91
CA SER A 114 11.00 -11.03 5.66
C SER A 114 11.06 -10.85 7.19
N GLY A 115 10.12 -10.15 7.83
CA GLY A 115 9.90 -10.13 9.28
C GLY A 115 8.84 -11.10 9.83
N ALA A 116 7.98 -11.75 9.02
CA ALA A 116 6.88 -12.58 9.58
C ALA A 116 7.21 -14.08 9.80
N ARG A 117 8.44 -14.53 9.48
CA ARG A 117 8.82 -15.97 9.48
C ARG A 117 9.74 -16.43 10.61
N HIS A 118 9.86 -15.66 11.70
CA HIS A 118 10.79 -16.00 12.80
C HIS A 118 10.17 -16.39 14.17
N PHE A 119 8.89 -16.74 14.24
CA PHE A 119 8.29 -17.27 15.48
C PHE A 119 7.42 -18.51 15.25
N LEU A 120 7.98 -19.53 14.60
CA LEU A 120 7.46 -20.90 14.69
C LEU A 120 8.64 -21.85 14.94
N ARG A 121 9.04 -21.95 16.21
CA ARG A 121 9.58 -23.16 16.83
C ARG A 121 9.04 -23.26 18.24
#